data_AF-A0A483AP18-F1
#
_entry.id   AF-A0A483AP18-F1
#
_cell.length_a   1.000
_cell.length_b   1.000
_cell.length_c   1.000
_cell.angle_alpha   90.00
_cell.angle_beta   90.00
_cell.angle_gamma   90.00
#
_symmetry.space_group_name_H-M   'P 1'
#
loop_
_entity.id
_entity.type
_entity.pdbx_description
1 polymer ?
#
loop_
_entity_poly.entity_id
_entity_poly.type
_entity_poly.pdbx_seq_one_letter_code
_entity_poly.pdbx_strand_id
1 'polypeptide(L)'
;MALLPIYANEKRSGDDVHKIVSDKVISEQRMKLAGNTKSKGYGPQSPRDIEAVAGDNLLTFNTAPLSTQMNLCNIHFHKNAEHKGGEFTQYAGNGDGDGFQSGYKYSGKLNVAELKSVAHDICPSKHGALSVGDTIEVHYVHSTAQVKPGPTLGSCLSDAIKNPQLRVETQVYVLVNNKDALDFGNLSKYEIKNDLYQAINIPNNTGTPIQYAGSTTGPDYNEKGSPFQVTWRVRPKVAKVNIESVGQWCKGNVFNEDHAHGVRNLVTNPKLLSKISQ
;
A
#
# COMPACT_ATOMS: atom_id res chain seq x y z
N MET A 1 -24.92 4.37 -62.95
CA MET A 1 -24.40 4.90 -61.67
C MET A 1 -24.92 4.00 -60.56
N ALA A 2 -24.14 3.00 -60.17
CA ALA A 2 -24.48 2.08 -59.09
C ALA A 2 -23.45 2.28 -57.98
N LEU A 3 -23.91 2.73 -56.81
CA LEU A 3 -23.07 2.94 -55.62
C LEU A 3 -22.75 1.57 -55.01
N LEU A 4 -21.45 1.25 -54.94
CA LEU A 4 -20.90 0.13 -54.17
C LEU A 4 -20.80 0.54 -52.68
N PRO A 5 -21.16 -0.33 -51.72
CA PRO A 5 -20.94 -0.06 -50.31
C PRO A 5 -19.48 -0.34 -49.94
N ILE A 6 -18.86 0.65 -49.29
CA ILE A 6 -17.52 0.56 -48.69
C ILE A 6 -17.62 -0.32 -47.44
N TYR A 7 -16.95 -1.47 -47.47
CA TYR A 7 -16.70 -2.26 -46.26
C TYR A 7 -15.61 -1.57 -45.44
N ALA A 8 -16.00 -0.88 -44.37
CA ALA A 8 -15.09 -0.43 -43.33
C ALA A 8 -14.74 -1.63 -42.44
N ASN A 9 -13.48 -2.05 -42.49
CA ASN A 9 -12.94 -3.10 -41.64
C ASN A 9 -12.43 -2.45 -40.34
N GLU A 10 -13.28 -2.36 -39.33
CA GLU A 10 -12.89 -1.89 -37.99
C GLU A 10 -12.08 -2.98 -37.28
N LYS A 11 -10.75 -2.79 -37.23
CA LYS A 11 -9.91 -3.48 -36.25
C LYS A 11 -10.29 -2.97 -34.86
N ARG A 12 -11.02 -3.78 -34.09
CA ARG A 12 -11.14 -3.61 -32.63
C ARG A 12 -9.77 -3.84 -31.99
N SER A 13 -9.12 -2.79 -31.50
CA SER A 13 -8.15 -2.92 -30.42
C SER A 13 -8.94 -3.22 -29.15
N GLY A 14 -8.68 -4.36 -28.53
CA GLY A 14 -9.20 -4.68 -27.21
C GLY A 14 -8.49 -3.82 -26.17
N ASP A 15 -9.06 -2.65 -25.89
CA ASP A 15 -8.84 -2.00 -24.60
C ASP A 15 -9.61 -2.82 -23.57
N ASP A 16 -8.89 -3.55 -22.72
CA ASP A 16 -9.45 -4.12 -21.50
C ASP A 16 -9.73 -2.94 -20.55
N VAL A 17 -10.84 -2.24 -20.79
CA VAL A 17 -11.33 -1.18 -19.92
C VAL A 17 -11.74 -1.86 -18.63
N HIS A 18 -10.82 -1.89 -17.66
CA HIS A 18 -11.12 -2.31 -16.31
C HIS A 18 -12.36 -1.53 -15.85
N LYS A 19 -13.46 -2.27 -15.64
CA LYS A 19 -14.77 -1.69 -15.38
C LYS A 19 -14.74 -1.02 -14.01
N ILE A 20 -14.71 0.32 -14.00
CA ILE A 20 -14.78 1.09 -12.76
C ILE A 20 -16.12 0.78 -12.07
N VAL A 21 -16.06 0.32 -10.82
CA VAL A 21 -17.27 -0.02 -10.06
C VAL A 21 -17.93 1.22 -9.47
N SER A 22 -19.24 1.16 -9.27
CA SER A 22 -20.00 2.27 -8.69
C SER A 22 -19.77 2.40 -7.18
N ASP A 23 -20.09 3.57 -6.64
CA ASP A 23 -20.04 3.82 -5.19
C ASP A 23 -20.92 2.83 -4.40
N LYS A 24 -21.98 2.31 -5.04
CA LYS A 24 -22.84 1.30 -4.45
C LYS A 24 -22.08 0.01 -4.13
N VAL A 25 -21.18 -0.44 -5.00
CA VAL A 25 -20.36 -1.64 -4.77
C VAL A 25 -19.44 -1.44 -3.56
N ILE A 26 -18.74 -0.30 -3.49
CA ILE A 26 -17.85 0.01 -2.35
C ILE A 26 -18.64 0.18 -1.05
N SER A 27 -19.84 0.78 -1.11
CA SER A 27 -20.74 0.89 0.04
C SER A 27 -21.20 -0.49 0.53
N GLU A 28 -21.57 -1.39 -0.38
CA GLU A 28 -21.94 -2.78 -0.05
C GLU A 28 -20.79 -3.55 0.59
N GLN A 29 -19.57 -3.42 0.06
CA GLN A 29 -18.37 -4.01 0.67
C GLN A 29 -18.14 -3.51 2.09
N ARG A 30 -18.24 -2.19 2.33
CA ARG A 30 -18.13 -1.60 3.67
C ARG A 30 -19.23 -2.08 4.63
N MET A 31 -20.46 -2.21 4.15
CA MET A 31 -21.57 -2.76 4.94
C MET A 31 -21.32 -4.23 5.32
N LYS A 32 -20.86 -5.05 4.37
CA LYS A 32 -20.49 -6.44 4.62
C LYS A 32 -19.33 -6.53 5.60
N LEU A 33 -18.28 -5.72 5.46
CA LEU A 33 -17.19 -5.65 6.43
C LEU A 33 -17.74 -5.40 7.84
N ALA A 34 -18.55 -4.35 8.02
CA ALA A 34 -19.14 -4.01 9.31
C ALA A 34 -20.00 -5.16 9.89
N GLY A 35 -20.81 -5.82 9.05
CA GLY A 35 -21.62 -6.97 9.45
C GLY A 35 -20.76 -8.18 9.82
N ASN A 36 -19.72 -8.46 9.03
CA ASN A 36 -18.84 -9.62 9.18
C ASN A 36 -17.86 -9.50 10.33
N THR A 37 -17.65 -8.30 10.89
CA THR A 37 -16.80 -8.07 12.07
C THR A 37 -17.60 -7.87 13.36
N LYS A 38 -18.88 -7.51 13.27
CA LYS A 38 -19.72 -7.19 14.43
C LYS A 38 -19.73 -8.34 15.44
N SER A 39 -19.35 -8.03 16.68
CA SER A 39 -19.33 -8.97 17.81
C SER A 39 -18.43 -10.21 17.61
N LYS A 40 -17.45 -10.16 16.71
CA LYS A 40 -16.52 -11.28 16.45
C LYS A 40 -15.12 -11.11 17.08
N GLY A 41 -14.89 -10.02 17.81
CA GLY A 41 -13.61 -9.78 18.49
C GLY A 41 -12.48 -9.23 17.60
N TYR A 42 -12.79 -8.68 16.42
CA TYR A 42 -11.79 -8.01 15.59
C TYR A 42 -11.33 -6.69 16.20
N GLY A 43 -10.01 -6.52 16.33
CA GLY A 43 -9.41 -5.24 16.67
C GLY A 43 -9.62 -4.17 15.59
N PRO A 44 -9.11 -2.96 15.82
CA PRO A 44 -9.08 -1.88 14.83
C PRO A 44 -8.59 -2.35 13.46
N GLN A 45 -9.18 -1.82 12.40
CA GLN A 45 -8.94 -2.20 11.02
C GLN A 45 -8.24 -1.08 10.26
N SER A 46 -7.45 -1.47 9.26
CA SER A 46 -6.69 -0.60 8.36
C SER A 46 -7.04 -0.88 6.90
N PRO A 47 -6.77 0.06 5.97
CA PRO A 47 -6.18 1.39 6.16
C PRO A 47 -7.23 2.44 6.58
N ARG A 48 -6.76 3.61 7.02
CA ARG A 48 -7.62 4.73 7.48
C ARG A 48 -7.12 6.08 6.98
N ASP A 49 -7.98 7.10 7.15
CA ASP A 49 -7.53 8.48 7.12
C ASP A 49 -6.70 8.77 8.39
N ILE A 50 -5.43 9.14 8.21
CA ILE A 50 -4.50 9.40 9.32
C ILE A 50 -4.74 10.76 10.00
N GLU A 51 -5.58 11.62 9.42
CA GLU A 51 -6.04 12.87 10.03
C GLU A 51 -7.35 12.70 10.80
N ALA A 52 -8.10 11.63 10.52
CA ALA A 52 -9.31 11.28 11.26
C ALA A 52 -8.94 10.65 12.61
N VAL A 53 -8.75 11.47 13.65
CA VAL A 53 -8.29 11.02 14.99
C VAL A 53 -9.27 10.12 15.74
N ALA A 54 -10.55 10.19 15.40
CA ALA A 54 -11.62 9.47 16.10
C ALA A 54 -11.62 7.97 15.80
N GLY A 55 -12.09 7.18 16.77
CA GLY A 55 -12.30 5.75 16.62
C GLY A 55 -12.92 5.18 17.90
N ASP A 56 -13.90 4.31 17.71
CA ASP A 56 -14.77 3.76 18.76
C ASP A 56 -14.49 2.26 19.00
N ASN A 57 -13.52 1.67 18.30
CA ASN A 57 -13.13 0.29 18.58
C ASN A 57 -12.40 0.24 19.94
N LEU A 58 -13.03 -0.42 20.91
CA LEU A 58 -12.54 -0.54 22.28
C LEU A 58 -11.51 -1.66 22.47
N LEU A 59 -11.34 -2.54 21.48
CA LEU A 59 -10.35 -3.61 21.57
C LEU A 59 -8.95 -3.03 21.36
N THR A 60 -8.13 -3.11 22.40
CA THR A 60 -6.76 -2.62 22.40
C THR A 60 -5.78 -3.80 22.44
N PHE A 61 -4.59 -3.55 21.91
CA PHE A 61 -3.45 -4.44 22.02
C PHE A 61 -2.20 -3.61 22.29
N ASN A 62 -1.15 -4.26 22.79
CA ASN A 62 0.09 -3.58 23.11
C ASN A 62 0.71 -2.98 21.85
N THR A 63 1.12 -1.72 21.95
CA THR A 63 1.96 -1.08 20.92
C THR A 63 3.22 -1.90 20.73
N ALA A 64 3.51 -2.26 19.48
CA ALA A 64 4.71 -3.00 19.12
C ALA A 64 5.97 -2.21 19.49
N PRO A 65 7.10 -2.88 19.81
CA PRO A 65 8.38 -2.23 20.05
C PRO A 65 8.80 -1.32 18.89
N LEU A 66 9.87 -0.55 19.08
CA LEU A 66 10.45 0.21 17.97
C LEU A 66 10.99 -0.74 16.90
N SER A 67 10.98 -0.33 15.63
CA SER A 67 11.49 -1.14 14.52
C SER A 67 12.95 -1.57 14.74
N THR A 68 13.76 -0.73 15.41
CA THR A 68 15.14 -1.00 15.81
C THR A 68 15.30 -2.15 16.81
N GLN A 69 14.20 -2.69 17.34
CA GLN A 69 14.14 -3.79 18.30
C GLN A 69 13.36 -5.00 17.74
N MET A 70 13.05 -5.01 16.43
CA MET A 70 12.24 -6.03 15.77
C MET A 70 12.91 -6.49 14.47
N ASN A 71 12.66 -7.72 14.02
CA ASN A 71 13.16 -8.17 12.72
C ASN A 71 12.32 -7.58 11.59
N LEU A 72 12.95 -6.89 10.64
CA LEU A 72 12.38 -6.69 9.32
C LEU A 72 12.11 -8.07 8.70
N CYS A 73 10.87 -8.31 8.30
CA CYS A 73 10.44 -9.58 7.72
C CYS A 73 9.96 -9.44 6.28
N ASN A 74 9.48 -8.27 5.87
CA ASN A 74 9.02 -8.04 4.50
C ASN A 74 9.08 -6.56 4.12
N ILE A 75 9.34 -6.29 2.85
CA ILE A 75 9.11 -4.99 2.21
C ILE A 75 8.28 -5.24 0.96
N HIS A 76 7.13 -4.56 0.86
CA HIS A 76 6.26 -4.59 -0.32
C HIS A 76 5.69 -3.20 -0.55
N PHE A 77 5.02 -3.00 -1.69
CA PHE A 77 4.36 -1.74 -2.00
C PHE A 77 3.05 -1.92 -2.77
N HIS A 78 2.18 -0.93 -2.63
CA HIS A 78 0.88 -0.87 -3.30
C HIS A 78 0.89 0.23 -4.37
N LYS A 79 0.07 0.06 -5.41
CA LYS A 79 -0.21 1.14 -6.36
C LYS A 79 -1.24 2.08 -5.76
N ASN A 80 -0.87 3.35 -5.63
CA ASN A 80 -1.48 4.37 -4.79
C ASN A 80 -1.37 4.08 -3.29
N ALA A 81 -1.63 5.10 -2.49
CA ALA A 81 -1.66 4.97 -1.04
C ALA A 81 -2.92 4.24 -0.58
N GLU A 82 -2.73 3.28 0.32
CA GLU A 82 -3.80 2.60 1.06
C GLU A 82 -4.39 3.56 2.10
N HIS A 83 -3.52 4.31 2.78
CA HIS A 83 -3.93 5.35 3.71
C HIS A 83 -4.32 6.63 2.97
N LYS A 84 -5.07 7.47 3.67
CA LYS A 84 -5.38 8.85 3.25
C LYS A 84 -4.81 9.83 4.27
N GLY A 85 -4.24 10.94 3.81
CA GLY A 85 -3.88 12.07 4.68
C GLY A 85 -2.61 12.78 4.22
N GLY A 86 -2.29 13.92 4.83
CA GLY A 86 -1.11 14.69 4.47
C GLY A 86 -1.08 15.04 2.97
N GLU A 87 -0.04 14.59 2.28
CA GLU A 87 0.17 14.85 0.86
C GLU A 87 -0.46 13.81 -0.09
N PHE A 88 -1.19 12.82 0.41
CA PHE A 88 -1.86 11.79 -0.39
C PHE A 88 -3.36 11.74 -0.07
N THR A 89 -4.11 12.66 -0.67
CA THR A 89 -5.54 12.88 -0.35
C THR A 89 -6.46 12.80 -1.57
N GLN A 90 -5.89 12.82 -2.78
CA GLN A 90 -6.65 12.73 -4.01
C GLN A 90 -7.10 11.29 -4.25
N TYR A 91 -8.40 11.02 -4.17
CA TYR A 91 -8.94 9.68 -4.43
C TYR A 91 -8.77 9.30 -5.91
N ALA A 92 -8.22 8.12 -6.17
CA ALA A 92 -7.99 7.59 -7.52
C ALA A 92 -9.27 7.13 -8.22
N GLY A 93 -10.36 6.93 -7.45
CA GLY A 93 -11.60 6.31 -7.90
C GLY A 93 -11.79 4.92 -7.31
N ASN A 94 -12.93 4.29 -7.59
CA ASN A 94 -13.26 2.98 -7.02
C ASN A 94 -12.51 1.81 -7.67
N GLY A 95 -11.85 2.04 -8.80
CA GLY A 95 -11.14 0.99 -9.52
C GLY A 95 -12.05 -0.17 -9.88
N ASP A 96 -11.49 -1.38 -9.89
CA ASP A 96 -12.22 -2.62 -10.21
C ASP A 96 -13.07 -3.17 -9.05
N GLY A 97 -13.02 -2.55 -7.86
CA GLY A 97 -13.67 -3.04 -6.64
C GLY A 97 -12.89 -4.10 -5.88
N ASP A 98 -11.82 -4.63 -6.47
CA ASP A 98 -10.91 -5.63 -5.90
C ASP A 98 -9.53 -5.03 -5.58
N GLY A 99 -9.46 -3.70 -5.54
CA GLY A 99 -8.34 -2.93 -5.02
C GLY A 99 -7.37 -2.38 -6.06
N PHE A 100 -7.49 -2.76 -7.33
CA PHE A 100 -6.64 -2.16 -8.37
C PHE A 100 -7.27 -0.89 -8.90
N GLN A 101 -6.43 0.08 -9.28
CA GLN A 101 -6.85 1.40 -9.78
C GLN A 101 -7.70 2.21 -8.76
N SER A 102 -7.55 1.92 -7.47
CA SER A 102 -8.15 2.68 -6.36
C SER A 102 -7.08 3.28 -5.44
N GLY A 103 -7.45 3.75 -4.25
CA GLY A 103 -6.53 4.35 -3.27
C GLY A 103 -6.35 5.85 -3.43
N TYR A 104 -5.29 6.38 -2.82
CA TYR A 104 -5.03 7.82 -2.76
C TYR A 104 -3.71 8.20 -3.44
N LYS A 105 -3.78 9.24 -4.28
CA LYS A 105 -2.66 9.77 -5.03
C LYS A 105 -2.03 10.92 -4.29
N TYR A 106 -0.73 11.12 -4.54
CA TYR A 106 -0.02 12.34 -4.23
C TYR A 106 -0.76 13.54 -4.80
N SER A 107 -1.09 14.49 -3.92
CA SER A 107 -1.87 15.69 -4.24
C SER A 107 -1.00 16.89 -4.64
N GLY A 108 0.32 16.75 -4.62
CA GLY A 108 1.25 17.82 -4.99
C GLY A 108 1.49 17.91 -6.50
N LYS A 109 2.52 18.67 -6.89
CA LYS A 109 2.85 18.96 -8.29
C LYS A 109 4.19 18.36 -8.69
N LEU A 110 4.25 17.82 -9.89
CA LEU A 110 5.47 17.38 -10.56
C LEU A 110 5.75 18.32 -11.73
N ASN A 111 7.03 18.57 -12.00
CA ASN A 111 7.42 19.38 -13.16
C ASN A 111 7.43 18.53 -14.45
N VAL A 112 7.51 19.21 -15.60
CA VAL A 112 7.46 18.55 -16.92
C VAL A 112 8.61 17.55 -17.12
N ALA A 113 9.80 17.83 -16.58
CA ALA A 113 10.93 16.91 -16.69
C ALA A 113 10.71 15.64 -15.86
N GLU A 114 10.17 15.79 -14.65
CA GLU A 114 9.81 14.67 -13.76
C GLU A 114 8.72 13.77 -14.34
N LEU A 115 7.83 14.33 -15.18
CA LEU A 115 6.70 13.63 -15.79
C LEU A 115 7.02 12.96 -17.14
N LYS A 116 8.25 13.01 -17.62
CA LYS A 116 8.64 12.35 -18.87
C LYS A 116 8.46 10.85 -18.75
N SER A 117 7.68 10.23 -19.65
CA SER A 117 7.50 8.78 -19.66
C SER A 117 8.81 8.03 -19.85
N VAL A 118 8.84 6.79 -19.37
CA VAL A 118 9.90 5.81 -19.66
C VAL A 118 9.49 4.95 -20.85
N ALA A 119 10.47 4.33 -21.52
CA ALA A 119 10.25 3.63 -22.79
C ALA A 119 9.84 2.15 -22.64
N HIS A 120 9.70 1.65 -21.41
CA HIS A 120 9.39 0.25 -21.12
C HIS A 120 8.48 0.14 -19.88
N ASP A 121 7.84 -1.01 -19.72
CA ASP A 121 6.97 -1.27 -18.58
C ASP A 121 7.77 -1.40 -17.27
N ILE A 122 7.26 -0.76 -16.22
CA ILE A 122 7.85 -0.80 -14.88
C ILE A 122 6.98 -1.69 -14.00
N CYS A 123 7.57 -2.77 -13.47
CA CYS A 123 6.89 -3.73 -12.59
C CYS A 123 5.52 -4.21 -13.15
N PRO A 124 5.48 -4.78 -14.37
CA PRO A 124 4.24 -5.11 -15.05
C PRO A 124 3.45 -6.20 -14.31
N SER A 125 2.12 -6.13 -14.39
CA SER A 125 1.21 -7.15 -13.88
C SER A 125 -0.01 -7.29 -14.78
N LYS A 126 -0.86 -8.28 -14.49
CA LYS A 126 -2.18 -8.42 -15.14
C LYS A 126 -3.13 -7.23 -14.90
N HIS A 127 -2.80 -6.35 -13.93
CA HIS A 127 -3.56 -5.15 -13.59
C HIS A 127 -2.86 -3.86 -14.06
N GLY A 128 -1.87 -3.98 -14.95
CA GLY A 128 -1.10 -2.88 -15.51
C GLY A 128 0.27 -2.69 -14.86
N ALA A 129 1.07 -1.84 -15.49
CA ALA A 129 2.40 -1.42 -15.04
C ALA A 129 2.33 -0.12 -14.20
N LEU A 130 3.45 0.23 -13.58
CA LEU A 130 3.67 1.55 -12.98
C LEU A 130 4.05 2.57 -14.05
N SER A 131 3.58 3.79 -13.85
CA SER A 131 3.83 4.95 -14.70
C SER A 131 4.46 6.09 -13.92
N VAL A 132 5.16 6.97 -14.63
CA VAL A 132 5.64 8.21 -14.04
C VAL A 132 4.45 9.04 -13.55
N GLY A 133 4.57 9.59 -12.34
CA GLY A 133 3.50 10.28 -11.63
C GLY A 133 2.62 9.36 -10.77
N ASP A 134 2.76 8.03 -10.88
CA ASP A 134 2.06 7.13 -9.97
C ASP A 134 2.55 7.33 -8.53
N THR A 135 1.62 7.16 -7.60
CA THR A 135 1.91 7.11 -6.17
C THR A 135 2.09 5.65 -5.78
N ILE A 136 3.02 5.37 -4.87
CA ILE A 136 3.13 4.06 -4.22
C ILE A 136 3.19 4.24 -2.72
N GLU A 137 2.58 3.33 -1.98
CA GLU A 137 2.76 3.23 -0.53
C GLU A 137 3.54 1.96 -0.20
N VAL A 138 4.60 2.14 0.58
CA VAL A 138 5.61 1.13 0.85
C VAL A 138 5.55 0.76 2.32
N HIS A 139 5.48 -0.54 2.58
CA HIS A 139 5.41 -1.10 3.91
C HIS A 139 6.70 -1.79 4.28
N TYR A 140 7.37 -1.30 5.32
CA TYR A 140 8.48 -1.99 5.97
C TYR A 140 7.93 -2.74 7.17
N VAL A 141 7.64 -4.02 6.98
CA VAL A 141 6.97 -4.87 7.97
C VAL A 141 8.02 -5.46 8.91
N HIS A 142 7.79 -5.27 10.20
CA HIS A 142 8.64 -5.77 11.28
C HIS A 142 7.85 -6.70 12.20
N SER A 143 8.53 -7.72 12.73
CA SER A 143 7.98 -8.74 13.60
C SER A 143 8.86 -8.94 14.84
N THR A 144 8.23 -9.19 15.99
CA THR A 144 8.95 -9.62 17.21
C THR A 144 9.38 -11.08 17.14
N ALA A 145 8.90 -11.86 16.16
CA ALA A 145 9.35 -13.22 15.99
C ALA A 145 10.80 -13.26 15.48
N GLN A 146 11.47 -14.38 15.74
CA GLN A 146 12.80 -14.68 15.20
C GLN A 146 12.65 -15.18 13.75
N VAL A 147 12.54 -14.25 12.83
CA VAL A 147 12.29 -14.49 11.40
C VAL A 147 13.31 -13.78 10.53
N LYS A 148 13.33 -14.11 9.23
CA LYS A 148 14.20 -13.49 8.23
C LYS A 148 13.34 -12.79 7.16
N PRO A 149 13.87 -11.75 6.49
CA PRO A 149 13.27 -11.17 5.30
C PRO A 149 12.87 -12.23 4.27
N GLY A 150 11.65 -12.14 3.76
CA GLY A 150 11.13 -13.07 2.77
C GLY A 150 9.77 -12.66 2.20
N PRO A 151 9.19 -13.50 1.33
CA PRO A 151 7.95 -13.19 0.65
C PRO A 151 6.74 -13.26 1.57
N THR A 152 5.75 -12.41 1.29
CA THR A 152 4.43 -12.36 1.94
C THR A 152 4.45 -12.07 3.46
N LEU A 153 3.26 -11.89 4.03
CA LEU A 153 3.06 -11.82 5.48
C LEU A 153 3.55 -13.10 6.20
N GLY A 154 3.58 -14.25 5.52
CA GLY A 154 4.06 -15.51 6.09
C GLY A 154 5.48 -15.43 6.62
N SER A 155 6.36 -14.62 5.99
CA SER A 155 7.74 -14.41 6.44
C SER A 155 7.84 -13.63 7.76
N CYS A 156 6.74 -12.99 8.19
CA CYS A 156 6.67 -12.29 9.46
C CYS A 156 6.19 -13.18 10.62
N LEU A 157 5.80 -14.42 10.33
CA LEU A 157 5.29 -15.40 11.29
C LEU A 157 6.30 -16.55 11.46
N SER A 158 6.19 -17.29 12.56
CA SER A 158 6.94 -18.53 12.75
C SER A 158 6.04 -19.64 13.25
N ASP A 159 6.43 -20.90 13.03
CA ASP A 159 5.66 -22.05 13.53
C ASP A 159 5.49 -22.03 15.05
N ALA A 160 6.48 -21.47 15.75
CA ALA A 160 6.49 -21.30 17.20
C ALA A 160 5.61 -20.14 17.69
N ILE A 161 5.41 -19.09 16.89
CA ILE A 161 4.68 -17.87 17.27
C ILE A 161 3.77 -17.44 16.12
N LYS A 162 2.48 -17.78 16.25
CA LYS A 162 1.45 -17.43 15.26
C LYS A 162 0.86 -16.03 15.42
N ASN A 163 1.15 -15.35 16.53
CA ASN A 163 0.68 -13.98 16.80
C ASN A 163 1.82 -13.11 17.37
N PRO A 164 2.90 -12.86 16.60
CA PRO A 164 3.91 -11.90 17.01
C PRO A 164 3.33 -10.49 17.01
N GLN A 165 4.00 -9.55 17.70
CA GLN A 165 3.64 -8.15 17.53
C GLN A 165 4.16 -7.69 16.17
N LEU A 166 3.27 -7.10 15.37
CA LEU A 166 3.58 -6.58 14.06
C LEU A 166 3.66 -5.06 14.08
N ARG A 167 4.63 -4.52 13.35
CA ARG A 167 4.80 -3.09 13.16
C ARG A 167 5.05 -2.79 11.69
N VAL A 168 4.41 -1.76 11.16
CA VAL A 168 4.66 -1.29 9.81
C VAL A 168 5.12 0.16 9.85
N GLU A 169 6.37 0.38 9.43
CA GLU A 169 6.86 1.71 9.10
C GLU A 169 6.47 1.99 7.64
N THR A 170 5.73 3.06 7.41
CA THR A 170 5.09 3.33 6.11
C THR A 170 5.62 4.61 5.50
N GLN A 171 5.88 4.54 4.20
CA GLN A 171 6.30 5.67 3.38
C GLN A 171 5.42 5.76 2.14
N VAL A 172 5.07 6.97 1.74
CA VAL A 172 4.39 7.20 0.46
C VAL A 172 5.39 7.90 -0.47
N TYR A 173 5.50 7.38 -1.68
CA TYR A 173 6.37 7.91 -2.72
C TYR A 173 5.59 8.29 -3.97
N VAL A 174 6.11 9.27 -4.71
CA VAL A 174 5.67 9.56 -6.07
C VAL A 174 6.80 9.24 -7.04
N LEU A 175 6.47 8.51 -8.10
CA LEU A 175 7.43 8.03 -9.08
C LEU A 175 7.73 9.13 -10.08
N VAL A 176 9.00 9.46 -10.25
CA VAL A 176 9.46 10.50 -11.18
C VAL A 176 10.52 9.94 -12.11
N ASN A 177 10.59 10.46 -13.32
CA ASN A 177 11.70 10.23 -14.23
C ASN A 177 12.82 11.24 -13.93
N ASN A 178 13.55 10.97 -12.85
CA ASN A 178 14.68 11.80 -12.42
C ASN A 178 15.75 10.94 -11.75
N LYS A 179 16.94 10.89 -12.34
CA LYS A 179 18.09 10.14 -11.83
C LYS A 179 18.63 10.62 -10.49
N ASP A 180 18.35 11.87 -10.12
CA ASP A 180 18.79 12.48 -8.85
C ASP A 180 17.73 12.31 -7.74
N ALA A 181 16.57 11.72 -8.06
CA ALA A 181 15.58 11.31 -7.06
C ALA A 181 16.07 10.09 -6.26
N LEU A 182 15.35 9.73 -5.20
CA LEU A 182 15.73 8.59 -4.35
C LEU A 182 15.74 7.28 -5.15
N ASP A 183 16.69 6.41 -4.83
CA ASP A 183 16.82 5.08 -5.41
C ASP A 183 16.09 4.04 -4.54
N PHE A 184 15.12 3.34 -5.12
CA PHE A 184 14.29 2.37 -4.41
C PHE A 184 15.06 1.12 -3.93
N GLY A 185 16.07 0.69 -4.67
CA GLY A 185 16.98 -0.37 -4.22
C GLY A 185 17.73 0.04 -2.95
N ASN A 186 18.15 1.30 -2.88
CA ASN A 186 18.79 1.86 -1.70
C ASN A 186 17.79 2.03 -0.53
N LEU A 187 16.56 2.48 -0.81
CA LEU A 187 15.49 2.62 0.19
C LEU A 187 15.01 1.28 0.77
N SER A 188 15.11 0.19 -0.01
CA SER A 188 14.75 -1.17 0.41
C SER A 188 15.92 -1.96 1.00
N LYS A 189 17.10 -1.35 1.08
CA LYS A 189 18.29 -2.00 1.65
C LYS A 189 18.07 -2.30 3.13
N TYR A 190 18.44 -3.52 3.51
CA TYR A 190 18.48 -3.98 4.89
C TYR A 190 19.81 -4.63 5.23
N GLU A 191 20.15 -4.63 6.51
CA GLU A 191 21.36 -5.26 7.06
C GLU A 191 21.01 -5.93 8.40
N ILE A 192 21.91 -6.77 8.92
CA ILE A 192 21.80 -7.30 10.28
C ILE A 192 22.49 -6.32 11.22
N LYS A 193 21.77 -5.82 12.23
CA LYS A 193 22.29 -4.97 13.32
C LYS A 193 21.81 -5.51 14.65
N ASN A 194 22.73 -5.75 15.58
CA ASN A 194 22.43 -6.34 16.89
C ASN A 194 21.56 -7.61 16.78
N ASP A 195 21.97 -8.52 15.88
CA ASP A 195 21.28 -9.79 15.57
C ASP A 195 19.84 -9.66 15.04
N LEU A 196 19.42 -8.45 14.64
CA LEU A 196 18.12 -8.19 14.03
C LEU A 196 18.26 -7.73 12.58
N TYR A 197 17.37 -8.20 11.70
CA TYR A 197 17.25 -7.64 10.35
C TYR A 197 16.63 -6.25 10.41
N GLN A 198 17.27 -5.26 9.78
CA GLN A 198 16.89 -3.84 9.89
C GLN A 198 16.89 -3.18 8.52
N ALA A 199 15.78 -2.50 8.17
CA ALA A 199 15.77 -1.57 7.04
C ALA A 199 16.55 -0.30 7.42
N ILE A 200 17.67 -0.05 6.75
CA ILE A 200 18.66 0.95 7.19
C ILE A 200 18.47 2.33 6.58
N ASN A 201 17.66 2.43 5.52
CA ASN A 201 17.54 3.63 4.69
C ASN A 201 16.10 4.14 4.57
N ILE A 202 15.24 3.82 5.55
CA ILE A 202 13.89 4.40 5.60
C ILE A 202 14.02 5.92 5.79
N PRO A 203 13.43 6.75 4.89
CA PRO A 203 13.48 8.21 5.03
C PRO A 203 12.89 8.69 6.36
N ASN A 204 13.57 9.62 7.01
CA ASN A 204 13.12 10.20 8.29
C ASN A 204 12.59 11.63 8.17
N ASN A 205 12.66 12.22 6.97
CA ASN A 205 12.32 13.60 6.66
C ASN A 205 10.95 13.78 5.97
N THR A 206 10.16 12.71 5.85
CA THR A 206 8.79 12.71 5.27
C THR A 206 7.71 13.08 6.29
N GLY A 207 8.05 13.92 7.27
CA GLY A 207 7.14 14.39 8.33
C GLY A 207 7.06 13.44 9.53
N THR A 208 6.52 13.93 10.64
CA THR A 208 6.34 13.15 11.88
C THR A 208 5.33 12.03 11.62
N PRO A 209 5.66 10.76 11.91
CA PRO A 209 4.77 9.65 11.66
C PRO A 209 3.57 9.67 12.61
N ILE A 210 2.39 9.43 12.05
CA ILE A 210 1.16 9.19 12.80
C ILE A 210 1.12 7.71 13.18
N GLN A 211 1.11 7.44 14.49
CA GLN A 211 1.06 6.09 15.01
C GLN A 211 -0.36 5.71 15.43
N TYR A 212 -0.83 4.52 15.05
CA TYR A 212 -2.13 4.02 15.47
C TYR A 212 -2.19 2.48 15.50
N ALA A 213 -3.16 1.95 16.24
CA ALA A 213 -3.45 0.53 16.30
C ALA A 213 -4.39 0.15 15.15
N GLY A 214 -3.99 -0.81 14.33
CA GLY A 214 -4.74 -1.23 13.16
C GLY A 214 -4.60 -2.72 12.87
N SER A 215 -4.83 -3.08 11.62
CA SER A 215 -4.73 -4.45 11.13
C SER A 215 -3.83 -4.56 9.91
N THR A 216 -3.58 -5.77 9.42
CA THR A 216 -3.06 -5.90 8.06
C THR A 216 -4.10 -5.38 7.06
N THR A 217 -3.60 -4.93 5.92
CA THR A 217 -4.36 -4.41 4.80
C THR A 217 -4.41 -5.44 3.66
N GLY A 218 -4.84 -5.03 2.48
CA GLY A 218 -5.03 -5.89 1.31
C GLY A 218 -6.51 -6.06 0.92
N PRO A 219 -6.81 -6.10 -0.40
CA PRO A 219 -8.18 -6.08 -0.92
C PRO A 219 -9.02 -7.28 -0.51
N ASP A 220 -8.40 -8.41 -0.19
CA ASP A 220 -9.09 -9.58 0.37
C ASP A 220 -9.88 -9.26 1.65
N TYR A 221 -9.52 -8.18 2.36
CA TYR A 221 -10.22 -7.72 3.54
C TYR A 221 -11.32 -6.68 3.24
N ASN A 222 -11.68 -6.40 1.99
CA ASN A 222 -12.74 -5.44 1.65
C ASN A 222 -14.09 -5.78 2.31
N GLU A 223 -14.40 -7.07 2.51
CA GLU A 223 -15.65 -7.53 3.10
C GLU A 223 -15.49 -8.30 4.42
N LYS A 224 -14.25 -8.53 4.89
CA LYS A 224 -13.95 -9.29 6.12
C LYS A 224 -12.88 -8.59 6.98
N GLY A 225 -12.91 -8.81 8.28
CA GLY A 225 -11.88 -8.27 9.18
C GLY A 225 -10.55 -9.00 9.00
N SER A 226 -9.44 -8.26 9.06
CA SER A 226 -8.13 -8.86 9.27
C SER A 226 -7.97 -9.24 10.75
N PRO A 227 -7.50 -10.46 11.05
CA PRO A 227 -7.30 -10.91 12.42
C PRO A 227 -6.00 -10.39 13.05
N PHE A 228 -5.09 -9.83 12.25
CA PHE A 228 -3.77 -9.43 12.70
C PHE A 228 -3.80 -8.06 13.35
N GLN A 229 -3.08 -7.91 14.45
CA GLN A 229 -2.91 -6.67 15.20
C GLN A 229 -1.61 -5.99 14.76
N VAL A 230 -1.71 -4.79 14.21
CA VAL A 230 -0.56 -4.08 13.63
C VAL A 230 -0.42 -2.69 14.22
N THR A 231 0.76 -2.39 14.73
CA THR A 231 1.15 -1.00 15.06
C THR A 231 1.59 -0.30 13.78
N TRP A 232 0.77 0.61 13.28
CA TRP A 232 1.07 1.38 12.08
C TRP A 232 1.81 2.66 12.43
N ARG A 233 2.76 3.05 11.58
CA ARG A 233 3.36 4.38 11.55
C ARG A 233 3.40 4.93 10.15
N VAL A 234 2.51 5.88 9.88
CA VAL A 234 2.33 6.46 8.54
C VAL A 234 2.86 7.88 8.53
N ARG A 235 3.84 8.13 7.66
CA ARG A 235 4.41 9.47 7.48
C ARG A 235 3.57 10.27 6.48
N PRO A 236 3.22 11.54 6.78
CA PRO A 236 2.23 12.29 6.01
C PRO A 236 2.79 12.97 4.74
N LYS A 237 4.11 13.02 4.55
CA LYS A 237 4.70 13.66 3.35
C LYS A 237 5.24 12.63 2.37
N VAL A 238 5.24 12.99 1.10
CA VAL A 238 5.67 12.14 0.00
C VAL A 238 7.11 12.44 -0.38
N ALA A 239 7.90 11.40 -0.64
CA ALA A 239 9.23 11.55 -1.26
C ALA A 239 9.19 11.18 -2.75
N LYS A 240 10.08 11.77 -3.53
CA LYS A 240 10.23 11.45 -4.96
C LYS A 240 11.21 10.31 -5.14
N VAL A 241 10.81 9.29 -5.89
CA VAL A 241 11.62 8.10 -6.18
C VAL A 241 11.81 7.96 -7.68
N ASN A 242 13.04 7.65 -8.11
CA ASN A 242 13.34 7.37 -9.51
C ASN A 242 12.62 6.09 -9.95
N ILE A 243 11.69 6.22 -10.91
CA ILE A 243 10.87 5.10 -11.37
C ILE A 243 11.70 3.91 -11.89
N GLU A 244 12.83 4.19 -12.56
CA GLU A 244 13.73 3.17 -13.11
C GLU A 244 14.31 2.27 -11.99
N SER A 245 14.58 2.83 -10.82
CA SER A 245 15.09 2.08 -9.67
C SER A 245 14.04 1.13 -9.08
N VAL A 246 12.76 1.49 -9.16
CA VAL A 246 11.64 0.61 -8.77
C VAL A 246 11.54 -0.55 -9.76
N GLY A 247 11.58 -0.25 -11.06
CA GLY A 247 11.57 -1.26 -12.12
C GLY A 247 12.73 -2.25 -12.00
N GLN A 248 13.92 -1.77 -11.64
CA GLN A 248 15.07 -2.63 -11.41
C GLN A 248 14.89 -3.54 -10.19
N TRP A 249 14.32 -3.05 -9.10
CA TRP A 249 14.06 -3.83 -7.89
C TRP A 249 13.02 -4.95 -8.11
N CYS A 250 11.98 -4.68 -8.91
CA CYS A 250 10.95 -5.67 -9.27
C CYS A 250 11.48 -6.85 -10.10
N LYS A 251 12.65 -6.72 -10.73
CA LYS A 251 13.26 -7.83 -11.49
C LYS A 251 13.83 -8.92 -10.59
N GLY A 252 14.05 -8.63 -9.30
CA GLY A 252 14.56 -9.61 -8.35
C GLY A 252 14.92 -8.98 -7.01
N ASN A 253 14.30 -9.49 -5.95
CA ASN A 253 14.57 -9.14 -4.56
C ASN A 253 14.20 -10.33 -3.65
N VAL A 254 14.65 -10.29 -2.39
CA VAL A 254 14.43 -11.37 -1.41
C VAL A 254 12.94 -11.57 -1.04
N PHE A 255 12.12 -10.58 -1.31
CA PHE A 255 10.69 -10.57 -0.98
C PHE A 255 9.83 -11.18 -2.10
N ASN A 256 10.43 -11.52 -3.26
CA ASN A 256 9.74 -11.96 -4.47
C ASN A 256 8.64 -10.99 -4.93
N GLU A 257 8.83 -9.70 -4.69
CA GLU A 257 7.91 -8.65 -5.13
C GLU A 257 8.29 -8.22 -6.55
N ASP A 258 7.39 -8.38 -7.51
CA ASP A 258 7.63 -8.06 -8.92
C ASP A 258 6.63 -7.04 -9.49
N HIS A 259 5.58 -6.70 -8.73
CA HIS A 259 4.57 -5.72 -9.10
C HIS A 259 3.95 -5.04 -7.88
N ALA A 260 3.18 -3.98 -8.15
CA ALA A 260 2.43 -3.26 -7.14
C ALA A 260 1.17 -4.02 -6.72
N HIS A 261 0.93 -4.12 -5.41
CA HIS A 261 -0.32 -4.68 -4.89
C HIS A 261 -1.50 -3.72 -5.05
N GLY A 262 -2.71 -4.27 -5.13
CA GLY A 262 -3.94 -3.51 -4.99
C GLY A 262 -4.15 -3.04 -3.55
N VAL A 263 -5.02 -2.05 -3.36
CA VAL A 263 -5.32 -1.44 -2.06
C VAL A 263 -6.67 -1.91 -1.52
N ARG A 264 -6.80 -2.04 -0.20
CA ARG A 264 -8.13 -2.20 0.42
C ARG A 264 -8.90 -0.88 0.40
N ASN A 265 -10.22 -0.94 0.36
CA ASN A 265 -11.10 0.20 0.65
C ASN A 265 -10.76 0.85 1.99
N LEU A 266 -10.69 2.18 2.01
CA LEU A 266 -10.51 2.95 3.24
C LEU A 266 -11.58 2.60 4.27
N VAL A 267 -11.16 2.24 5.48
CA VAL A 267 -12.04 1.98 6.62
C VAL A 267 -12.50 3.32 7.19
N THR A 268 -13.81 3.54 7.15
CA THR A 268 -14.44 4.80 7.61
C THR A 268 -15.39 4.62 8.79
N ASN A 269 -15.76 3.37 9.13
CA ASN A 269 -16.64 3.07 10.25
C ASN A 269 -15.89 3.28 11.57
N PRO A 270 -16.28 4.24 12.43
CA PRO A 270 -15.59 4.50 13.69
C PRO A 270 -15.48 3.28 14.60
N LYS A 271 -16.47 2.36 14.58
CA LYS A 271 -16.44 1.11 15.37
C LYS A 271 -15.34 0.14 14.94
N LEU A 272 -14.72 0.37 13.79
CA LEU A 272 -13.59 -0.39 13.27
C LEU A 272 -12.28 0.39 13.34
N LEU A 273 -12.26 1.62 13.87
CA LEU A 273 -11.06 2.44 13.97
C LEU A 273 -10.63 2.56 15.43
N SER A 274 -9.32 2.58 15.67
CA SER A 274 -8.77 2.98 16.95
C SER A 274 -8.86 4.50 17.11
N LYS A 275 -8.77 5.01 18.33
CA LYS A 275 -8.35 6.41 18.50
C LYS A 275 -6.88 6.55 18.08
N ILE A 276 -6.52 7.67 17.45
CA ILE A 276 -5.12 8.05 17.25
C ILE A 276 -4.70 8.86 18.48
N SER A 277 -3.68 8.38 19.19
CA SER A 277 -3.08 9.15 20.28
C SER A 277 -2.12 10.16 19.66
N GLN A 278 -2.44 11.45 19.79
CA GLN A 278 -1.55 12.56 19.46
C GLN A 278 -0.51 12.76 20.57
#